data_AF-A0A4W6DA81-F1
#
_entry.id   AF-A0A4W6DA81-F1
#
_cell.length_a   1.000
_cell.length_b   1.000
_cell.length_c   1.000
_cell.angle_alpha   90.00
_cell.angle_beta   90.00
_cell.angle_gamma   90.00
#
_symmetry.space_group_name_H-M   'P 1'
#
loop_
_entity.id
_entity.type
_entity.pdbx_description
1 polymer ?
#
loop_
_entity_poly.entity_id
_entity_poly.type
_entity_poly.pdbx_seq_one_letter_code
_entity_poly.pdbx_strand_id
1 'polypeptide(L)'
;MRIAGSLVFILLLFILTAVLVKVPMEEDRFFSVTMATIWFINSFGAVLQGSLFGLVGLLPQKYSTIFMSGQGLAGTFAAIAMLLAIASDTDSETAALGYFITPCVGTVVTLLSYVLLPRWEFAQYYLNKNSKYEPGTDELLKESSTVENGKLNGHANGSVTISTVNGSSPAEDEVEPSPDETKQAFLSLEQVERRQAKASVIEVLKKIKVMAFCVTFVFTVTLSVFPAVTADVRTLYPGKWERFFLSVCCFLMFNLCDWFGRTITTFIRWPCKESRLFPALVVSRVVFIPLLMLCNVQARSFLPVFFAHDGAFAFIMALFSVSSGYFVCLSMSYAPQLVEPKDAETAGALMTFFLALGLSIGAALSFPLRALV
;
A
#
# COMPACT_ATOMS: atom_id res chain seq x y z
N MET A 1 -11.58 13.39 -3.09
CA MET A 1 -11.18 13.95 -4.40
C MET A 1 -10.04 13.18 -5.06
N ARG A 2 -8.88 12.98 -4.40
CA ARG A 2 -7.69 12.33 -5.01
C ARG A 2 -7.94 10.93 -5.61
N ILE A 3 -8.57 10.03 -4.85
CA ILE A 3 -8.83 8.64 -5.29
C ILE A 3 -9.78 8.59 -6.49
N ALA A 4 -11.00 9.15 -6.33
CA ALA A 4 -12.02 9.15 -7.39
C ALA A 4 -11.54 9.87 -8.66
N GLY A 5 -10.88 11.03 -8.52
CA GLY A 5 -10.33 11.77 -9.67
C GLY A 5 -9.27 10.95 -10.42
N SER A 6 -8.38 10.25 -9.71
CA SER A 6 -7.38 9.39 -10.33
C SER A 6 -8.02 8.20 -11.06
N LEU A 7 -9.04 7.56 -10.47
CA LEU A 7 -9.78 6.47 -11.11
C LEU A 7 -10.47 6.90 -12.40
N VAL A 8 -11.16 8.05 -12.39
CA VAL A 8 -11.83 8.59 -13.59
C VAL A 8 -10.81 8.91 -14.68
N PHE A 9 -9.68 9.53 -14.34
CA PHE A 9 -8.66 9.86 -15.31
C PHE A 9 -8.00 8.61 -15.91
N ILE A 10 -7.67 7.61 -15.08
CA ILE A 10 -7.15 6.31 -15.52
C ILE A 10 -8.15 5.62 -16.46
N LEU A 11 -9.45 5.65 -16.13
CA LEU A 11 -10.51 5.08 -16.98
C LEU A 11 -10.54 5.75 -18.35
N LEU A 12 -10.49 7.09 -18.40
CA LEU A 12 -10.48 7.84 -19.66
C LEU A 12 -9.25 7.49 -20.52
N LEU A 13 -8.08 7.31 -19.91
CA LEU A 13 -6.86 6.92 -20.63
C LEU A 13 -6.89 5.47 -21.12
N PHE A 14 -7.49 4.54 -20.37
CA PHE A 14 -7.70 3.17 -20.86
C PHE A 14 -8.69 3.14 -22.03
N ILE A 15 -9.78 3.90 -21.95
CA ILE A 15 -10.73 4.05 -23.07
C ILE A 15 -10.03 4.64 -24.29
N LEU A 16 -9.26 5.72 -24.11
CA LEU A 16 -8.47 6.33 -25.18
C LEU A 16 -7.54 5.28 -25.82
N THR A 17 -6.80 4.52 -25.01
CA THR A 17 -5.86 3.50 -25.51
C THR A 17 -6.59 2.38 -26.26
N ALA A 18 -7.76 1.94 -25.77
CA ALA A 18 -8.59 0.96 -26.47
C ALA A 18 -9.11 1.47 -27.82
N VAL A 19 -9.49 2.75 -27.92
CA VAL A 19 -9.89 3.38 -29.18
C VAL A 19 -8.70 3.47 -30.14
N LEU A 20 -7.52 3.84 -29.66
CA LEU A 20 -6.31 3.97 -30.48
C LEU A 20 -5.89 2.66 -31.14
N VAL A 21 -6.22 1.49 -30.56
CA VAL A 21 -5.98 0.17 -31.20
C VAL A 21 -6.76 0.03 -32.52
N LYS A 22 -7.93 0.66 -32.65
CA LYS A 22 -8.78 0.60 -33.85
C LYS A 22 -8.50 1.71 -34.87
N VAL A 23 -7.75 2.74 -34.48
CA VAL A 23 -7.48 3.89 -35.36
C VAL A 23 -6.23 3.57 -36.19
N PRO A 24 -6.31 3.58 -37.53
CA PRO A 24 -5.14 3.38 -38.37
C PRO A 24 -4.18 4.57 -38.18
N MET A 25 -2.99 4.29 -37.65
CA MET A 25 -1.93 5.26 -37.39
C MET A 25 -0.58 4.72 -37.85
N GLU A 26 0.33 5.63 -38.12
CA GLU A 26 1.74 5.31 -38.38
C GLU A 26 2.42 4.81 -37.11
N GLU A 27 3.36 3.88 -37.26
CA GLU A 27 3.99 3.13 -36.15
C GLU A 27 4.65 4.07 -35.12
N ASP A 28 5.40 5.07 -35.57
CA ASP A 28 6.08 6.04 -34.68
C ASP A 28 5.08 6.89 -33.88
N ARG A 29 3.98 7.29 -34.53
CA ARG A 29 2.91 8.06 -33.88
C ARG A 29 2.15 7.21 -32.86
N PHE A 30 1.82 5.97 -33.23
CA PHE A 30 1.18 5.01 -32.33
C PHE A 30 2.07 4.74 -31.10
N PHE A 31 3.36 4.51 -31.32
CA PHE A 31 4.34 4.29 -30.24
C PHE A 31 4.44 5.50 -29.30
N SER A 32 4.63 6.71 -29.85
CA SER A 32 4.77 7.94 -29.06
C SER A 32 3.53 8.24 -28.21
N VAL A 33 2.33 8.12 -28.81
CA VAL A 33 1.07 8.33 -28.09
C VAL A 33 0.87 7.27 -27.01
N THR A 34 1.17 5.99 -27.30
CA THR A 34 1.04 4.90 -26.33
C THR A 34 2.01 5.06 -25.15
N MET A 35 3.25 5.50 -25.41
CA MET A 35 4.20 5.79 -24.33
C MET A 35 3.75 6.97 -23.47
N ALA A 36 3.19 8.02 -24.08
CA ALA A 36 2.61 9.13 -23.35
C ALA A 36 1.42 8.70 -22.47
N THR A 37 0.49 7.90 -23.00
CA THR A 37 -0.66 7.40 -22.21
C THR A 37 -0.20 6.52 -21.05
N ILE A 38 0.78 5.63 -21.26
CA ILE A 38 1.37 4.80 -20.20
C ILE A 38 2.01 5.67 -19.11
N TRP A 39 2.72 6.74 -19.48
CA TRP A 39 3.34 7.66 -18.51
C TRP A 39 2.28 8.35 -17.62
N PHE A 40 1.19 8.82 -18.23
CA PHE A 40 0.08 9.41 -17.48
C PHE A 40 -0.66 8.38 -16.61
N ILE A 41 -0.93 7.17 -17.13
CA ILE A 41 -1.56 6.08 -16.36
C ILE A 41 -0.71 5.76 -15.12
N ASN A 42 0.61 5.63 -15.25
CA ASN A 42 1.49 5.38 -14.11
C ASN A 42 1.54 6.55 -13.13
N SER A 43 1.52 7.79 -13.61
CA SER A 43 1.52 8.99 -12.77
C SER A 43 0.26 9.08 -11.88
N PHE A 44 -0.92 8.92 -12.48
CA PHE A 44 -2.18 8.87 -11.72
C PHE A 44 -2.31 7.57 -10.91
N GLY A 45 -1.74 6.47 -11.40
CA GLY A 45 -1.62 5.21 -10.67
C GLY A 45 -0.84 5.36 -9.38
N ALA A 46 0.28 6.10 -9.39
CA ALA A 46 1.07 6.39 -8.19
C ALA A 46 0.27 7.24 -7.18
N VAL A 47 -0.47 8.25 -7.64
CA VAL A 47 -1.35 9.07 -6.79
C VAL A 47 -2.48 8.21 -6.18
N LEU A 48 -3.10 7.35 -6.99
CA LEU A 48 -4.17 6.44 -6.57
C LEU A 48 -3.65 5.45 -5.52
N GLN A 49 -2.54 4.77 -5.81
CA GLN A 49 -1.92 3.79 -4.93
C GLN A 49 -1.51 4.43 -3.60
N GLY A 50 -0.82 5.56 -3.63
CA GLY A 50 -0.40 6.27 -2.41
C GLY A 50 -1.58 6.74 -1.57
N SER A 51 -2.65 7.24 -2.20
CA SER A 51 -3.86 7.66 -1.49
C SER A 51 -4.63 6.48 -0.89
N LEU A 52 -4.67 5.33 -1.59
CA LEU A 52 -5.32 4.11 -1.09
C LEU A 52 -4.55 3.51 0.08
N PHE A 53 -3.22 3.46 0.05
CA PHE A 53 -2.44 3.04 1.22
C PHE A 53 -2.60 4.00 2.39
N GLY A 54 -2.73 5.29 2.12
CA GLY A 54 -3.06 6.27 3.15
C GLY A 54 -4.41 5.98 3.83
N LEU A 55 -5.45 5.76 3.02
CA LEU A 55 -6.79 5.40 3.49
C LEU A 55 -6.81 4.07 4.25
N VAL A 56 -6.16 3.04 3.71
CA VAL A 56 -6.10 1.70 4.29
C VAL A 56 -5.27 1.69 5.58
N GLY A 57 -4.30 2.60 5.72
CA GLY A 57 -3.55 2.82 6.95
C GLY A 57 -4.40 3.29 8.14
N LEU A 58 -5.58 3.88 7.88
CA LEU A 58 -6.55 4.26 8.92
C LEU A 58 -7.42 3.09 9.39
N LEU A 59 -7.47 2.00 8.62
CA LEU A 59 -8.26 0.82 8.92
C LEU A 59 -7.45 -0.20 9.74
N PRO A 60 -8.13 -1.16 10.43
CA PRO A 60 -7.44 -2.25 11.08
C PRO A 60 -6.51 -3.02 10.13
N GLN A 61 -5.42 -3.54 10.68
CA GLN A 61 -4.33 -4.14 9.92
C GLN A 61 -4.73 -5.27 8.97
N LYS A 62 -5.80 -6.00 9.28
CA LYS A 62 -6.35 -7.05 8.40
C LYS A 62 -6.70 -6.50 7.00
N TYR A 63 -7.13 -5.24 6.89
CA TYR A 63 -7.50 -4.62 5.62
C TYR A 63 -6.29 -4.25 4.75
N SER A 64 -5.14 -3.90 5.35
CA SER A 64 -3.88 -3.70 4.61
C SER A 64 -3.47 -4.97 3.87
N THR A 65 -3.55 -6.10 4.55
CA THR A 65 -3.21 -7.40 3.97
C THR A 65 -4.20 -7.82 2.88
N ILE A 66 -5.51 -7.60 3.07
CA ILE A 66 -6.53 -7.89 2.05
C ILE A 66 -6.35 -6.99 0.81
N PHE A 67 -6.09 -5.70 1.02
CA PHE A 67 -5.80 -4.75 -0.07
C PHE A 67 -4.60 -5.22 -0.90
N MET A 68 -3.52 -5.61 -0.22
CA MET A 68 -2.32 -6.17 -0.86
C MET A 68 -2.60 -7.46 -1.62
N SER A 69 -3.43 -8.35 -1.07
CA SER A 69 -3.85 -9.58 -1.75
C SER A 69 -4.63 -9.29 -3.03
N GLY A 70 -5.47 -8.25 -3.05
CA GLY A 70 -6.18 -7.81 -4.25
C GLY A 70 -5.26 -7.41 -5.41
N GLN A 71 -4.11 -6.79 -5.10
CA GLN A 71 -3.08 -6.47 -6.10
C GLN A 71 -2.45 -7.74 -6.71
N GLY A 72 -2.18 -8.77 -5.90
CA GLY A 72 -1.69 -10.05 -6.40
C GLY A 72 -2.71 -10.78 -7.27
N LEU A 73 -4.00 -10.71 -6.90
CA LEU A 73 -5.10 -11.26 -7.70
C LEU A 73 -5.20 -10.59 -9.08
N ALA A 74 -5.01 -9.27 -9.16
CA ALA A 74 -4.99 -8.55 -10.44
C ALA A 74 -3.88 -9.04 -11.37
N GLY A 75 -2.68 -9.31 -10.83
CA GLY A 75 -1.58 -9.93 -11.59
C GLY A 75 -1.90 -11.35 -12.06
N THR A 76 -2.55 -12.15 -11.21
CA THR A 76 -2.98 -13.51 -11.57
C THR A 76 -4.01 -13.46 -12.71
N PHE A 77 -4.96 -12.53 -12.64
CA PHE A 77 -5.93 -12.31 -13.70
C PHE A 77 -5.24 -11.94 -15.02
N ALA A 78 -4.26 -11.02 -15.00
CA ALA A 78 -3.50 -10.65 -16.19
C ALA A 78 -2.73 -11.83 -16.80
N ALA A 79 -2.13 -12.70 -15.97
CA ALA A 79 -1.42 -13.89 -16.45
C ALA A 79 -2.37 -14.96 -17.04
N ILE A 80 -3.55 -15.13 -16.46
CA ILE A 80 -4.59 -16.01 -17.03
C ILE A 80 -5.09 -15.45 -18.36
N ALA A 81 -5.35 -14.14 -18.44
CA ALA A 81 -5.74 -13.50 -19.69
C ALA A 81 -4.67 -13.70 -20.78
N MET A 82 -3.39 -13.58 -20.42
CA MET A 82 -2.27 -13.90 -21.30
C MET A 82 -2.30 -15.34 -21.81
N LEU A 83 -2.49 -16.30 -20.90
CA LEU A 83 -2.56 -17.72 -21.27
C LEU A 83 -3.75 -18.01 -22.20
N LEU A 84 -4.91 -17.43 -21.92
CA LEU A 84 -6.12 -17.59 -22.73
C LEU A 84 -5.98 -16.96 -24.12
N ALA A 85 -5.35 -15.79 -24.23
CA ALA A 85 -5.08 -15.16 -25.52
C ALA A 85 -4.16 -16.03 -26.38
N ILE A 86 -3.11 -16.59 -25.77
CA ILE A 86 -2.22 -17.54 -26.45
C ILE A 86 -2.97 -18.82 -26.84
N ALA A 87 -3.85 -19.33 -25.98
CA ALA A 87 -4.60 -20.56 -26.25
C ALA A 87 -5.69 -20.39 -27.32
N SER A 88 -6.28 -19.21 -27.43
CA SER A 88 -7.40 -18.93 -28.34
C SER A 88 -6.94 -18.59 -29.77
N ASP A 89 -5.63 -18.49 -30.00
CA ASP A 89 -5.02 -18.07 -31.27
C ASP A 89 -5.65 -16.76 -31.81
N THR A 90 -6.09 -15.89 -30.90
CA THR A 90 -6.72 -14.61 -31.22
C THR A 90 -5.73 -13.71 -31.93
N ASP A 91 -6.20 -12.97 -32.93
CA ASP A 91 -5.43 -11.92 -33.56
C ASP A 91 -4.95 -10.88 -32.53
N SER A 92 -3.77 -10.32 -32.77
CA SER A 92 -3.13 -9.37 -31.84
C SER A 92 -4.00 -8.17 -31.52
N GLU A 93 -4.86 -7.74 -32.45
CA GLU A 93 -5.77 -6.63 -32.28
C GLU A 93 -6.89 -6.98 -31.29
N THR A 94 -7.60 -8.10 -31.49
CA THR A 94 -8.64 -8.58 -30.57
C THR A 94 -8.07 -8.88 -29.17
N ALA A 95 -6.87 -9.45 -29.08
CA ALA A 95 -6.19 -9.66 -27.81
C ALA A 95 -5.89 -8.32 -27.11
N ALA A 96 -5.35 -7.34 -27.84
CA ALA A 96 -5.07 -5.99 -27.31
C ALA A 96 -6.34 -5.29 -26.80
N LEU A 97 -7.44 -5.37 -27.55
CA LEU A 97 -8.73 -4.84 -27.09
C LEU A 97 -9.19 -5.52 -25.79
N GLY A 98 -9.06 -6.84 -25.69
CA GLY A 98 -9.35 -7.56 -24.46
C GLY A 98 -8.52 -7.06 -23.26
N TYR A 99 -7.23 -6.78 -23.47
CA TYR A 99 -6.37 -6.26 -22.41
C TYR A 99 -6.67 -4.81 -22.00
N PHE A 100 -7.20 -3.96 -22.88
CA PHE A 100 -7.52 -2.57 -22.54
C PHE A 100 -8.96 -2.38 -22.05
N ILE A 101 -9.92 -3.18 -22.55
CA ILE A 101 -11.32 -3.12 -22.10
C ILE A 101 -11.48 -3.72 -20.70
N THR A 102 -10.74 -4.78 -20.37
CA THR A 102 -10.89 -5.43 -19.07
C THR A 102 -10.54 -4.51 -17.89
N PRO A 103 -9.42 -3.75 -17.90
CA PRO A 103 -9.15 -2.71 -16.92
C PRO A 103 -10.21 -1.62 -16.84
N CYS A 104 -10.89 -1.26 -17.94
CA CYS A 104 -12.02 -0.32 -17.88
C CYS A 104 -13.14 -0.86 -16.99
N VAL A 105 -13.55 -2.12 -17.19
CA VAL A 105 -14.59 -2.78 -16.37
C VAL A 105 -14.14 -2.83 -14.91
N GLY A 106 -12.91 -3.28 -14.65
CA GLY A 106 -12.36 -3.33 -13.29
C GLY A 106 -12.30 -1.95 -12.60
N THR A 107 -11.95 -0.91 -13.35
CA THR A 107 -11.88 0.47 -12.85
C THR A 107 -13.28 1.02 -12.54
N VAL A 108 -14.28 0.75 -13.38
CA VAL A 108 -15.68 1.11 -13.11
C VAL A 108 -16.20 0.43 -11.85
N VAL A 109 -15.98 -0.88 -11.72
CA VAL A 109 -16.37 -1.64 -10.51
C VAL A 109 -15.68 -1.07 -9.26
N THR A 110 -14.39 -0.73 -9.37
CA THR A 110 -13.63 -0.11 -8.27
C THR A 110 -14.18 1.27 -7.91
N LEU A 111 -14.52 2.10 -8.90
CA LEU A 111 -15.09 3.43 -8.69
C LEU A 111 -16.46 3.35 -8.00
N LEU A 112 -17.35 2.46 -8.47
CA LEU A 112 -18.65 2.22 -7.84
C LEU A 112 -18.49 1.74 -6.39
N SER A 113 -17.58 0.79 -6.16
CA SER A 113 -17.28 0.29 -4.82
C SER A 113 -16.77 1.39 -3.90
N TYR A 114 -15.92 2.29 -4.40
CA TYR A 114 -15.40 3.44 -3.66
C TYR A 114 -16.50 4.47 -3.32
N VAL A 115 -17.42 4.75 -4.25
CA VAL A 115 -18.55 5.68 -4.00
C VAL A 115 -19.57 5.10 -3.01
N LEU A 116 -19.70 3.77 -2.95
CA LEU A 116 -20.55 3.10 -1.95
C LEU A 116 -19.91 3.04 -0.57
N LEU A 117 -18.57 3.11 -0.46
CA LEU A 117 -17.84 2.97 0.81
C LEU A 117 -18.32 3.92 1.93
N PRO A 118 -18.57 5.23 1.70
CA PRO A 118 -19.04 6.14 2.73
C PRO A 118 -20.46 5.86 3.23
N ARG A 119 -21.25 5.04 2.51
CA ARG A 119 -22.60 4.65 2.94
C ARG A 119 -22.59 3.54 3.99
N TRP A 120 -21.47 2.86 4.19
CA TRP A 120 -21.35 1.79 5.17
C TRP A 120 -21.01 2.35 6.56
N GLU A 121 -21.81 2.01 7.57
CA GLU A 121 -21.63 2.44 8.96
C GLU A 121 -20.23 2.09 9.51
N PHE A 122 -19.70 0.91 9.14
CA PHE A 122 -18.35 0.49 9.50
C PHE A 122 -17.27 1.43 8.97
N ALA A 123 -17.38 1.85 7.70
CA ALA A 123 -16.43 2.76 7.09
C ALA A 123 -16.54 4.15 7.73
N GLN A 124 -17.76 4.63 7.98
CA GLN A 124 -17.99 5.88 8.69
C GLN A 124 -17.36 5.86 10.08
N TYR A 125 -17.46 4.76 10.83
CA TYR A 125 -16.86 4.64 12.15
C TYR A 125 -15.34 4.87 12.10
N TYR A 126 -14.59 4.15 11.25
CA TYR A 126 -13.12 4.29 11.22
C TYR A 126 -12.64 5.57 10.53
N LEU A 127 -13.35 6.04 9.49
CA LEU A 127 -12.96 7.25 8.75
C LEU A 127 -13.32 8.53 9.52
N ASN A 128 -14.50 8.60 10.15
CA ASN A 128 -14.92 9.78 10.91
C ASN A 128 -14.31 9.83 12.31
N LYS A 129 -13.98 8.69 12.94
CA LYS A 129 -13.32 8.68 14.26
C LYS A 129 -11.94 9.35 14.24
N ASN A 130 -11.21 9.25 13.13
CA ASN A 130 -9.96 9.97 12.95
C ASN A 130 -10.15 11.40 12.41
N SER A 131 -11.29 11.72 11.76
CA SER A 131 -11.68 13.09 11.38
C SER A 131 -12.16 13.92 12.58
N LYS A 132 -12.77 13.30 13.60
CA LYS A 132 -13.13 13.94 14.88
C LYS A 132 -11.93 14.33 15.75
N TYR A 133 -10.70 14.12 15.26
CA TYR A 133 -9.49 14.74 15.80
C TYR A 133 -9.19 16.11 15.13
N GLU A 134 -10.20 16.79 14.57
CA GLU A 134 -10.23 18.25 14.38
C GLU A 134 -10.78 18.91 15.66
N PRO A 135 -10.02 19.80 16.33
CA PRO A 135 -10.38 20.32 17.65
C PRO A 135 -11.43 21.42 17.51
N GLY A 136 -12.51 21.32 18.26
CA GLY A 136 -13.47 22.42 18.39
C GLY A 136 -14.82 22.09 19.03
N THR A 137 -15.14 20.83 19.35
CA THR A 137 -16.50 20.50 19.85
C THR A 137 -16.54 19.72 21.16
N ASP A 138 -15.43 19.13 21.62
CA ASP A 138 -15.42 18.38 22.89
C ASP A 138 -15.18 19.25 24.13
N GLU A 139 -14.71 20.50 23.99
CA GLU A 139 -14.59 21.42 25.14
C GLU A 139 -15.94 22.00 25.58
N LEU A 140 -16.87 22.24 24.66
CA LEU A 140 -18.21 22.74 24.99
C LEU A 140 -19.08 21.69 25.72
N LEU A 141 -18.80 20.39 25.56
CA LEU A 141 -19.56 19.33 26.23
C LEU A 141 -18.98 18.96 27.61
N LYS A 142 -17.69 19.24 27.87
CA LYS A 142 -17.11 19.01 29.19
C LYS A 142 -17.40 20.15 30.16
N GLU A 143 -17.38 21.41 29.73
CA GLU A 143 -17.74 22.54 30.61
C GLU A 143 -19.21 22.50 31.05
N SER A 144 -20.13 22.08 30.18
CA SER A 144 -21.56 21.95 30.52
C SER A 144 -21.85 20.84 31.55
N SER A 145 -20.95 19.84 31.67
CA SER A 145 -21.16 18.71 32.58
C SER A 145 -20.63 18.92 34.01
N THR A 146 -19.85 19.98 34.25
CA THR A 146 -19.28 20.30 35.57
C THR A 146 -20.10 21.32 36.37
N VAL A 147 -21.18 21.89 35.81
CA VAL A 147 -21.98 22.92 36.49
C VAL A 147 -23.29 22.39 37.12
N GLU A 148 -23.73 21.17 36.78
CA GLU A 148 -24.90 20.54 37.43
C GLU A 148 -24.51 19.32 38.26
N ASN A 149 -23.99 19.53 39.47
CA ASN A 149 -24.29 18.61 40.58
C ASN A 149 -24.01 19.26 41.94
N GLY A 150 -25.04 19.89 42.50
CA GLY A 150 -24.98 20.50 43.82
C GLY A 150 -26.32 20.53 44.55
N LYS A 151 -26.86 19.35 44.89
CA LYS A 151 -27.56 19.02 46.16
C LYS A 151 -28.45 17.77 46.00
N LEU A 152 -28.29 16.79 46.90
CA LEU A 152 -29.16 16.59 48.07
C LEU A 152 -28.76 15.28 48.80
N ASN A 153 -28.48 15.35 50.09
CA ASN A 153 -29.01 14.40 51.09
C ASN A 153 -28.61 14.85 52.50
N GLY A 154 -29.61 14.98 53.38
CA GLY A 154 -29.43 15.27 54.80
C GLY A 154 -29.58 14.02 55.65
N HIS A 155 -28.96 14.03 56.84
CA HIS A 155 -29.60 13.70 58.11
C HIS A 155 -28.72 14.06 59.33
N ALA A 156 -29.36 14.78 60.26
CA ALA A 156 -29.19 14.98 61.71
C ALA A 156 -27.96 14.42 62.47
N ASN A 157 -27.26 15.27 63.23
CA ASN A 157 -27.47 15.52 64.68
C ASN A 157 -26.30 16.31 65.31
N GLY A 158 -26.61 17.25 66.22
CA GLY A 158 -25.74 17.55 67.37
C GLY A 158 -25.23 19.00 67.56
N SER A 159 -25.83 19.68 68.56
CA SER A 159 -25.21 20.65 69.49
C SER A 159 -24.87 22.09 69.06
N VAL A 160 -25.78 23.00 69.43
CA VAL A 160 -25.59 24.24 70.25
C VAL A 160 -24.22 24.93 70.21
N THR A 161 -24.20 26.22 69.77
CA THR A 161 -23.86 27.41 70.61
C THR A 161 -24.31 28.69 69.91
N ILE A 162 -24.92 29.59 70.69
CA ILE A 162 -25.44 30.93 70.35
C ILE A 162 -24.28 31.92 70.15
N SER A 163 -24.37 32.79 69.13
CA SER A 163 -23.84 34.17 69.18
C SER A 163 -24.43 35.04 68.06
N THR A 164 -24.71 36.28 68.43
CA THR A 164 -25.58 37.28 67.83
C THR A 164 -24.90 38.24 66.84
N VAL A 165 -25.68 38.72 65.85
CA VAL A 165 -25.83 40.13 65.41
C VAL A 165 -24.91 40.72 64.31
N ASN A 166 -25.61 41.34 63.33
CA ASN A 166 -25.30 42.45 62.41
C ASN A 166 -24.58 42.23 61.07
N GLY A 167 -25.35 42.36 59.98
CA GLY A 167 -25.34 43.57 59.13
C GLY A 167 -24.37 43.65 57.95
N SER A 168 -24.93 44.02 56.79
CA SER A 168 -24.33 44.59 55.57
C SER A 168 -23.68 43.65 54.52
N SER A 169 -24.34 43.55 53.35
CA SER A 169 -23.71 43.49 52.02
C SER A 169 -23.11 44.88 51.68
N PRO A 170 -22.27 45.09 50.64
CA PRO A 170 -21.98 44.22 49.49
C PRO A 170 -20.49 44.14 49.05
N ALA A 171 -20.09 43.11 48.29
CA ALA A 171 -18.98 43.20 47.32
C ALA A 171 -19.02 41.97 46.39
N GLU A 172 -19.09 42.22 45.09
CA GLU A 172 -18.80 41.26 44.03
C GLU A 172 -17.27 41.17 43.93
N ASP A 173 -16.67 40.07 44.39
CA ASP A 173 -15.26 39.77 44.14
C ASP A 173 -15.17 38.97 42.83
N GLU A 174 -14.77 39.66 41.75
CA GLU A 174 -14.20 39.02 40.58
C GLU A 174 -12.85 38.40 40.98
N VAL A 175 -12.83 37.07 41.14
CA VAL A 175 -11.58 36.33 41.34
C VAL A 175 -10.84 36.27 40.00
N GLU A 176 -9.89 37.17 39.78
CA GLU A 176 -8.91 37.03 38.69
C GLU A 176 -8.07 35.75 38.93
N PRO A 177 -7.90 34.88 37.92
CA PRO A 177 -7.11 33.66 38.07
C PRO A 177 -5.63 34.01 38.27
N SER A 178 -4.96 33.27 39.15
CA SER A 178 -3.58 33.53 39.52
C SER A 178 -2.61 33.39 38.31
N PRO A 179 -1.56 34.21 38.19
CA PRO A 179 -0.66 34.20 37.02
C PRO A 179 0.05 32.86 36.77
N ASP A 180 0.20 32.03 37.82
CA ASP A 180 0.86 30.73 37.74
C ASP A 180 -0.07 29.64 37.19
N GLU A 181 -1.37 29.66 37.49
CA GLU A 181 -2.35 28.72 36.92
C GLU A 181 -2.50 28.92 35.42
N THR A 182 -2.51 30.18 34.95
CA THR A 182 -2.60 30.52 33.53
C THR A 182 -1.35 30.08 32.77
N LYS A 183 -0.15 30.21 33.36
CA LYS A 183 1.10 29.70 32.77
C LYS A 183 1.14 28.18 32.73
N GLN A 184 0.64 27.52 33.76
CA GLN A 184 0.63 26.06 33.85
C GLN A 184 -0.41 25.45 32.88
N ALA A 185 -1.55 26.11 32.72
CA ALA A 185 -2.53 25.80 31.69
C ALA A 185 -1.95 26.02 30.28
N PHE A 186 -1.27 27.15 30.03
CA PHE A 186 -0.63 27.45 28.75
C PHE A 186 0.47 26.44 28.39
N LEU A 187 1.33 26.07 29.35
CA LEU A 187 2.36 25.05 29.15
C LEU A 187 1.77 23.66 28.89
N SER A 188 0.64 23.33 29.54
CA SER A 188 -0.07 22.07 29.31
C SER A 188 -0.72 22.05 27.93
N LEU A 189 -1.30 23.16 27.48
CA LEU A 189 -1.85 23.34 26.13
C LEU A 189 -0.74 23.25 25.07
N GLU A 190 0.39 23.92 25.28
CA GLU A 190 1.52 23.88 24.35
C GLU A 190 2.16 22.47 24.28
N GLN A 191 2.20 21.73 25.41
CA GLN A 191 2.61 20.33 25.45
C GLN A 191 1.59 19.39 24.79
N VAL A 192 0.30 19.68 24.90
CA VAL A 192 -0.79 18.96 24.23
C VAL A 192 -0.74 19.23 22.72
N GLU A 193 -0.58 20.48 22.29
CA GLU A 193 -0.40 20.88 20.89
C GLU A 193 0.85 20.26 20.28
N ARG A 194 1.99 20.22 20.99
CA ARG A 194 3.19 19.49 20.54
C ARG A 194 2.98 17.99 20.42
N ARG A 195 2.17 17.38 21.30
CA ARG A 195 1.77 15.97 21.17
C ARG A 195 0.76 15.75 20.05
N GLN A 196 -0.01 16.77 19.65
CA GLN A 196 -1.03 16.70 18.60
C GLN A 196 -0.53 17.06 17.20
N ALA A 197 0.58 17.80 17.08
CA ALA A 197 1.20 18.13 15.80
C ALA A 197 1.51 16.85 15.00
N LYS A 198 1.19 16.84 13.70
CA LYS A 198 1.61 15.77 12.78
C LYS A 198 3.12 15.69 12.77
N ALA A 199 3.66 14.48 12.86
CA ALA A 199 5.11 14.30 12.83
C ALA A 199 5.66 14.79 11.49
N SER A 200 6.89 15.31 11.49
CA SER A 200 7.53 15.67 10.23
C SER A 200 7.72 14.42 9.36
N VAL A 201 7.63 14.56 8.03
CA VAL A 201 7.82 13.45 7.08
C VAL A 201 9.14 12.71 7.34
N ILE A 202 10.18 13.44 7.77
CA ILE A 202 11.50 12.89 8.12
C ILE A 202 11.44 12.01 9.38
N GLU A 203 10.62 12.38 10.36
CA GLU A 203 10.44 11.59 11.59
C GLU A 203 9.66 10.30 11.30
N VAL A 204 8.59 10.40 10.50
CA VAL A 204 7.85 9.24 9.99
C VAL A 204 8.81 8.29 9.26
N LEU A 205 9.64 8.83 8.36
CA LEU A 205 10.64 8.05 7.63
C LEU A 205 11.63 7.35 8.57
N LYS A 206 12.14 8.04 9.59
CA LYS A 206 13.06 7.45 10.58
C LYS A 206 12.43 6.23 11.30
N LYS A 207 11.12 6.28 11.57
CA LYS A 207 10.38 5.18 12.20
C LYS A 207 10.19 3.99 11.26
N ILE A 208 9.88 4.22 9.98
CA ILE A 208 9.57 3.16 9.00
C ILE A 208 10.77 2.68 8.16
N LYS A 209 11.96 3.27 8.34
CA LYS A 209 13.14 3.05 7.47
C LYS A 209 13.47 1.59 7.17
N VAL A 210 13.27 0.68 8.14
CA VAL A 210 13.53 -0.76 7.96
C VAL A 210 12.53 -1.38 6.99
N MET A 211 11.24 -1.06 7.13
CA MET A 211 10.19 -1.54 6.23
C MET A 211 10.34 -0.93 4.84
N ALA A 212 10.70 0.36 4.75
CA ALA A 212 11.00 1.05 3.51
C ALA A 212 12.18 0.40 2.76
N PHE A 213 13.27 0.08 3.47
CA PHE A 213 14.39 -0.68 2.91
C PHE A 213 13.94 -2.06 2.43
N CYS A 214 13.20 -2.82 3.26
CA CYS A 214 12.75 -4.16 2.90
C CYS A 214 11.90 -4.15 1.62
N VAL A 215 10.89 -3.29 1.52
CA VAL A 215 10.03 -3.25 0.33
C VAL A 215 10.82 -2.85 -0.92
N THR A 216 11.70 -1.85 -0.80
CA THR A 216 12.56 -1.40 -1.90
C THR A 216 13.43 -2.56 -2.38
N PHE A 217 14.09 -3.24 -1.46
CA PHE A 217 15.02 -4.32 -1.75
C PHE A 217 14.34 -5.55 -2.35
N VAL A 218 13.15 -5.92 -1.86
CA VAL A 218 12.36 -7.01 -2.46
C VAL A 218 12.07 -6.70 -3.93
N PHE A 219 11.57 -5.51 -4.24
CA PHE A 219 11.27 -5.13 -5.63
C PHE A 219 12.52 -4.94 -6.48
N THR A 220 13.63 -4.47 -5.90
CA THR A 220 14.91 -4.39 -6.59
C THR A 220 15.37 -5.78 -7.02
N VAL A 221 15.42 -6.75 -6.11
CA VAL A 221 15.78 -8.14 -6.45
C VAL A 221 14.77 -8.71 -7.44
N THR A 222 13.47 -8.51 -7.20
CA THR A 222 12.43 -9.09 -8.05
C THR A 222 12.50 -8.58 -9.49
N LEU A 223 12.55 -7.26 -9.70
CA LEU A 223 12.59 -6.67 -11.04
C LEU A 223 13.96 -6.72 -11.71
N SER A 224 15.03 -7.00 -10.97
CA SER A 224 16.36 -7.21 -11.56
C SER A 224 16.41 -8.45 -12.47
N VAL A 225 15.55 -9.44 -12.22
CA VAL A 225 15.50 -10.69 -13.01
C VAL A 225 14.15 -10.93 -13.68
N PHE A 226 13.04 -10.59 -13.03
CA PHE A 226 11.69 -10.80 -13.58
C PHE A 226 11.08 -9.47 -14.10
N PRO A 227 10.55 -9.41 -15.33
CA PRO A 227 10.55 -10.48 -16.33
C PRO A 227 11.81 -10.50 -17.21
N ALA A 228 12.66 -9.46 -17.20
CA ALA A 228 13.64 -9.21 -18.25
C ALA A 228 14.62 -10.37 -18.52
N VAL A 229 15.14 -11.03 -17.48
CA VAL A 229 16.05 -12.19 -17.61
C VAL A 229 15.24 -13.48 -17.72
N THR A 230 14.19 -13.63 -16.91
CA THR A 230 13.38 -14.85 -16.87
C THR A 230 12.55 -15.07 -18.15
N ALA A 231 12.29 -14.01 -18.93
CA ALA A 231 11.60 -14.06 -20.21
C ALA A 231 12.43 -14.72 -21.32
N ASP A 232 13.76 -14.73 -21.16
CA ASP A 232 14.68 -15.32 -22.11
C ASP A 232 14.96 -16.82 -21.80
N VAL A 233 14.33 -17.38 -20.76
CA VAL A 233 14.42 -18.82 -20.45
C VAL A 233 13.71 -19.63 -21.52
N ARG A 234 14.38 -20.67 -22.02
CA ARG A 234 13.86 -21.60 -23.02
C ARG A 234 13.57 -22.96 -22.39
N THR A 235 12.49 -23.58 -22.84
CA THR A 235 12.14 -24.94 -22.47
C THR A 235 13.11 -25.95 -23.07
N LEU A 236 13.35 -27.04 -22.35
CA LEU A 236 14.05 -28.22 -22.88
C LEU A 236 13.17 -29.04 -23.84
N TYR A 237 11.84 -28.89 -23.76
CA TYR A 237 10.87 -29.72 -24.47
C TYR A 237 10.26 -28.95 -25.66
N PRO A 238 10.76 -29.16 -26.89
CA PRO A 238 10.27 -28.45 -28.07
C PRO A 238 8.85 -28.89 -28.45
N GLY A 239 8.19 -28.09 -29.29
CA GLY A 239 6.85 -28.36 -29.83
C GLY A 239 5.80 -27.43 -29.25
N LYS A 240 4.58 -27.94 -29.03
CA LYS A 240 3.46 -27.10 -28.56
C LYS A 240 3.72 -26.45 -27.20
N TRP A 241 4.53 -27.09 -26.36
CA TRP A 241 4.86 -26.60 -25.02
C TRP A 241 5.65 -25.29 -25.04
N GLU A 242 6.51 -25.08 -26.02
CA GLU A 242 7.33 -23.87 -26.15
C GLU A 242 6.49 -22.58 -26.17
N ARG A 243 5.33 -22.64 -26.85
CA ARG A 243 4.37 -21.53 -26.93
C ARG A 243 3.77 -21.16 -25.56
N PHE A 244 3.60 -22.13 -24.67
CA PHE A 244 2.95 -21.94 -23.37
C PHE A 244 3.93 -21.84 -22.21
N PHE A 245 5.15 -22.35 -22.36
CA PHE A 245 6.14 -22.47 -21.30
C PHE A 245 6.34 -21.15 -20.56
N LEU A 246 6.59 -20.05 -21.28
CA LEU A 246 6.84 -18.77 -20.64
C LEU A 246 5.59 -18.22 -19.93
N SER A 247 4.42 -18.35 -20.56
CA SER A 247 3.15 -17.94 -19.97
C SER A 247 2.85 -18.72 -18.68
N VAL A 248 3.10 -20.03 -18.66
CA VAL A 248 2.78 -20.91 -17.53
C VAL A 248 3.86 -20.87 -16.44
N CYS A 249 5.11 -21.20 -16.78
CA CYS A 249 6.19 -21.37 -15.82
C CYS A 249 6.81 -20.06 -15.34
N CYS A 250 6.70 -18.97 -16.11
CA CYS A 250 7.19 -17.66 -15.70
C CYS A 250 6.04 -16.77 -15.21
N PHE A 251 5.14 -16.34 -16.09
CA PHE A 251 4.15 -15.32 -15.74
C PHE A 251 3.04 -15.82 -14.81
N LEU A 252 2.39 -16.94 -15.13
CA LEU A 252 1.31 -17.50 -14.31
C LEU A 252 1.84 -18.00 -12.97
N MET A 253 2.93 -18.77 -12.98
CA MET A 253 3.58 -19.24 -11.76
C MET A 253 3.96 -18.06 -10.86
N PHE A 254 4.56 -17.01 -11.43
CA PHE A 254 4.96 -15.84 -10.64
C PHE A 254 3.76 -15.18 -9.98
N ASN A 255 2.72 -14.86 -10.76
CA ASN A 255 1.58 -14.11 -10.25
C ASN A 255 0.73 -14.94 -9.26
N LEU A 256 0.54 -16.24 -9.51
CA LEU A 256 -0.21 -17.12 -8.62
C LEU A 256 0.52 -17.30 -7.29
N CYS A 257 1.84 -17.52 -7.34
CA CYS A 257 2.66 -17.68 -6.13
C CYS A 257 2.82 -16.36 -5.36
N ASP A 258 2.98 -15.22 -6.05
CA ASP A 258 3.01 -13.90 -5.40
C ASP A 258 1.67 -13.59 -4.71
N TRP A 259 0.54 -13.88 -5.36
CA TRP A 259 -0.77 -13.78 -4.74
C TRP A 259 -0.89 -14.69 -3.51
N PHE A 260 -0.50 -15.96 -3.63
CA PHE A 260 -0.48 -16.90 -2.51
C PHE A 260 0.37 -16.38 -1.34
N GLY A 261 1.58 -15.87 -1.61
CA GLY A 261 2.44 -15.26 -0.60
C GLY A 261 1.77 -14.08 0.12
N ARG A 262 1.07 -13.21 -0.61
CA ARG A 262 0.28 -12.09 -0.04
C ARG A 262 -0.95 -12.55 0.73
N THR A 263 -1.55 -13.67 0.37
CA THR A 263 -2.71 -14.21 1.08
C THR A 263 -2.29 -14.89 2.38
N ILE A 264 -1.17 -15.62 2.40
CA ILE A 264 -0.67 -16.29 3.63
C ILE A 264 -0.47 -15.30 4.78
N THR A 265 -0.02 -14.07 4.51
CA THR A 265 0.20 -13.04 5.54
C THR A 265 -1.08 -12.62 6.27
N THR A 266 -2.28 -12.97 5.75
CA THR A 266 -3.55 -12.77 6.47
C THR A 266 -3.69 -13.75 7.64
N PHE A 267 -3.08 -14.93 7.54
CA PHE A 267 -3.13 -15.99 8.55
C PHE A 267 -1.84 -16.07 9.37
N ILE A 268 -0.68 -15.95 8.72
CA ILE A 268 0.64 -16.18 9.31
C ILE A 268 1.52 -14.94 9.13
N ARG A 269 1.86 -14.28 10.24
CA ARG A 269 2.65 -13.05 10.26
C ARG A 269 3.99 -13.25 10.95
N TRP A 270 4.90 -13.94 10.26
CA TRP A 270 6.22 -14.26 10.77
C TRP A 270 7.29 -13.91 9.73
N PRO A 271 8.44 -13.33 10.09
CA PRO A 271 8.85 -12.89 11.43
C PRO A 271 8.14 -11.62 11.92
N CYS A 272 8.14 -11.40 13.24
CA CYS A 272 7.60 -10.16 13.83
C CYS A 272 8.30 -8.91 13.30
N LYS A 273 7.55 -7.78 13.28
CA LYS A 273 8.00 -6.47 12.76
C LYS A 273 9.29 -5.92 13.40
N GLU A 274 9.60 -6.30 14.64
CA GLU A 274 10.80 -5.88 15.37
C GLU A 274 11.99 -6.83 15.21
N SER A 275 11.75 -8.02 14.63
CA SER A 275 12.78 -9.05 14.51
C SER A 275 13.81 -8.68 13.44
N ARG A 276 15.09 -8.81 13.80
CA ARG A 276 16.22 -8.70 12.85
C ARG A 276 16.23 -9.79 11.79
N LEU A 277 15.49 -10.87 12.03
CA LEU A 277 15.33 -11.96 11.06
C LEU A 277 14.58 -11.51 9.80
N PHE A 278 13.61 -10.59 9.94
CA PHE A 278 12.81 -10.11 8.81
C PHE A 278 13.68 -9.47 7.70
N PRO A 279 14.49 -8.43 7.96
CA PRO A 279 15.38 -7.86 6.94
C PRO A 279 16.46 -8.85 6.49
N ALA A 280 16.93 -9.76 7.34
CA ALA A 280 17.90 -10.80 6.93
C ALA A 280 17.29 -11.75 5.87
N LEU A 281 16.05 -12.19 6.05
CA LEU A 281 15.34 -13.02 5.06
C LEU A 281 15.09 -12.24 3.77
N VAL A 282 14.75 -10.95 3.86
CA VAL A 282 14.61 -10.09 2.67
C VAL A 282 15.93 -9.99 1.90
N VAL A 283 17.05 -9.78 2.59
CA VAL A 283 18.38 -9.72 1.95
C VAL A 283 18.77 -11.06 1.34
N SER A 284 18.41 -12.17 1.99
CA SER A 284 18.70 -13.52 1.47
C SER A 284 18.08 -13.78 0.08
N ARG A 285 17.04 -13.03 -0.33
CA ARG A 285 16.46 -13.12 -1.68
C ARG A 285 17.48 -12.89 -2.80
N VAL A 286 18.59 -12.21 -2.55
CA VAL A 286 19.67 -12.04 -3.55
C VAL A 286 20.11 -13.38 -4.14
N VAL A 287 20.01 -14.49 -3.38
CA VAL A 287 20.32 -15.84 -3.89
C VAL A 287 19.50 -16.22 -5.13
N PHE A 288 18.29 -15.68 -5.29
CA PHE A 288 17.46 -15.97 -6.46
C PHE A 288 18.01 -15.37 -7.75
N ILE A 289 18.82 -14.30 -7.69
CA ILE A 289 19.43 -13.68 -8.86
C ILE A 289 20.33 -14.68 -9.61
N PRO A 290 21.41 -15.23 -9.02
CA PRO A 290 22.24 -16.21 -9.71
C PRO A 290 21.46 -17.50 -10.00
N LEU A 291 20.55 -17.95 -9.13
CA LEU A 291 19.76 -19.16 -9.38
C LEU A 291 18.93 -19.05 -10.68
N LEU A 292 18.27 -17.91 -10.91
CA LEU A 292 17.47 -17.68 -12.11
C LEU A 292 18.33 -17.40 -13.35
N MET A 293 19.48 -16.73 -13.20
CA MET A 293 20.43 -16.52 -14.29
C MET A 293 21.09 -17.83 -14.77
N LEU A 294 21.28 -18.80 -13.87
CA LEU A 294 21.84 -20.12 -14.17
C LEU A 294 20.81 -21.12 -14.73
N CYS A 295 19.53 -20.74 -14.82
CA CYS A 295 18.53 -21.47 -15.59
C CYS A 295 18.82 -21.41 -17.09
N ASN A 296 18.05 -22.10 -17.92
CA ASN A 296 18.23 -22.17 -19.39
C ASN A 296 17.86 -20.88 -20.15
N VAL A 297 18.43 -19.74 -19.77
CA VAL A 297 18.36 -18.44 -20.48
C VAL A 297 19.12 -18.48 -21.80
N GLN A 298 18.54 -18.00 -22.91
CA GLN A 298 19.17 -17.97 -24.23
C GLN A 298 18.84 -16.67 -25.00
N ALA A 299 19.76 -16.06 -25.76
CA ALA A 299 21.17 -16.43 -25.96
C ALA A 299 22.06 -15.88 -24.83
N ARG A 300 23.08 -16.65 -24.42
CA ARG A 300 23.97 -16.35 -23.30
C ARG A 300 25.41 -16.12 -23.77
N SER A 301 26.17 -15.33 -23.02
CA SER A 301 27.56 -14.96 -23.34
C SER A 301 28.57 -15.54 -22.35
N PHE A 302 28.33 -15.42 -21.04
CA PHE A 302 29.37 -15.69 -20.03
C PHE A 302 29.01 -16.79 -19.03
N LEU A 303 27.74 -17.00 -18.71
CA LEU A 303 27.33 -17.91 -17.62
C LEU A 303 26.93 -19.31 -18.12
N PRO A 304 27.34 -20.40 -17.43
CA PRO A 304 26.94 -21.77 -17.78
C PRO A 304 25.47 -22.05 -17.43
N VAL A 305 24.86 -23.03 -18.10
CA VAL A 305 23.54 -23.57 -17.71
C VAL A 305 23.76 -24.59 -16.61
N PHE A 306 23.23 -24.34 -15.41
CA PHE A 306 23.24 -25.34 -14.34
C PHE A 306 21.87 -26.02 -14.21
N PHE A 307 20.78 -25.26 -14.37
CA PHE A 307 19.41 -25.76 -14.29
C PHE A 307 18.75 -25.75 -15.67
N ALA A 308 18.96 -26.83 -16.44
CA ALA A 308 18.37 -26.97 -17.78
C ALA A 308 16.89 -27.38 -17.76
N HIS A 309 16.45 -28.08 -16.70
CA HIS A 309 15.12 -28.68 -16.64
C HIS A 309 14.04 -27.64 -16.26
N ASP A 310 12.96 -27.57 -17.05
CA ASP A 310 11.81 -26.67 -16.84
C ASP A 310 11.25 -26.72 -15.41
N GLY A 311 11.18 -27.93 -14.83
CA GLY A 311 10.70 -28.11 -13.45
C GLY A 311 11.58 -27.42 -12.40
N ALA A 312 12.89 -27.33 -12.63
CA ALA A 312 13.80 -26.60 -11.74
C ALA A 312 13.54 -25.09 -11.82
N PHE A 313 13.39 -24.56 -13.04
CA PHE A 313 13.00 -23.16 -13.24
C PHE A 313 11.65 -22.86 -12.57
N ALA A 314 10.62 -23.68 -12.82
CA ALA A 314 9.30 -23.49 -12.23
C ALA A 314 9.32 -23.53 -10.70
N PHE A 315 10.10 -24.43 -10.09
CA PHE A 315 10.26 -24.51 -8.64
C PHE A 315 10.97 -23.28 -8.05
N ILE A 316 12.06 -22.83 -8.68
CA ILE A 316 12.78 -21.62 -8.26
C ILE A 316 11.87 -20.40 -8.41
N MET A 317 11.14 -20.27 -9.52
CA MET A 317 10.15 -19.22 -9.75
C MET A 317 9.06 -19.23 -8.69
N ALA A 318 8.51 -20.38 -8.33
CA ALA A 318 7.50 -20.48 -7.28
C ALA A 318 8.02 -19.95 -5.93
N LEU A 319 9.20 -20.40 -5.49
CA LEU A 319 9.79 -19.94 -4.22
C LEU A 319 10.11 -18.44 -4.24
N PHE A 320 10.69 -17.96 -5.33
CA PHE A 320 11.03 -16.55 -5.55
C PHE A 320 9.78 -15.65 -5.47
N SER A 321 8.68 -16.10 -6.05
CA SER A 321 7.42 -15.37 -6.12
C SER A 321 6.62 -15.41 -4.82
N VAL A 322 6.50 -16.58 -4.17
CA VAL A 322 5.87 -16.68 -2.84
C VAL A 322 6.57 -15.74 -1.86
N SER A 323 7.91 -15.79 -1.83
CA SER A 323 8.68 -14.93 -0.94
C SER A 323 8.57 -13.45 -1.31
N SER A 324 8.35 -13.12 -2.59
CA SER A 324 8.16 -11.72 -3.04
C SER A 324 6.88 -11.16 -2.45
N GLY A 325 5.76 -11.85 -2.70
CA GLY A 325 4.44 -11.44 -2.24
C GLY A 325 4.36 -11.39 -0.73
N TYR A 326 4.95 -12.39 -0.06
CA TYR A 326 4.97 -12.48 1.40
C TYR A 326 5.68 -11.28 2.04
N PHE A 327 6.94 -11.00 1.67
CA PHE A 327 7.72 -9.93 2.28
C PHE A 327 7.24 -8.53 1.89
N VAL A 328 6.74 -8.34 0.67
CA VAL A 328 6.12 -7.08 0.25
C VAL A 328 4.87 -6.82 1.09
N CYS A 329 4.00 -7.83 1.26
CA CYS A 329 2.77 -7.68 2.03
C CYS A 329 3.04 -7.41 3.52
N LEU A 330 4.01 -8.11 4.13
CA LEU A 330 4.42 -7.83 5.51
C LEU A 330 4.98 -6.41 5.66
N SER A 331 5.89 -5.99 4.78
CA SER A 331 6.50 -4.65 4.85
C SER A 331 5.46 -3.54 4.78
N MET A 332 4.54 -3.62 3.81
CA MET A 332 3.48 -2.63 3.63
C MET A 332 2.46 -2.63 4.77
N SER A 333 2.20 -3.79 5.39
CA SER A 333 1.27 -3.88 6.53
C SER A 333 1.93 -3.44 7.85
N TYR A 334 3.24 -3.68 8.03
CA TYR A 334 3.92 -3.33 9.28
C TYR A 334 4.23 -1.84 9.39
N ALA A 335 4.53 -1.14 8.30
CA ALA A 335 4.98 0.25 8.36
C ALA A 335 3.99 1.22 9.06
N PRO A 336 2.67 1.20 8.77
CA PRO A 336 1.71 2.07 9.47
C PRO A 336 1.60 1.77 10.97
N GLN A 337 2.04 0.60 11.44
CA GLN A 337 2.03 0.23 12.87
C GLN A 337 3.24 0.71 13.64
N LEU A 338 4.25 1.27 12.96
CA LEU A 338 5.46 1.82 13.57
C LEU A 338 5.31 3.32 13.85
N VAL A 339 4.18 3.91 13.46
CA VAL A 339 3.88 5.33 13.59
C VAL A 339 2.56 5.53 14.34
N GLU A 340 2.31 6.77 14.77
CA GLU A 340 1.04 7.11 15.42
C GLU A 340 -0.10 7.10 14.40
N PRO A 341 -1.36 6.84 14.81
CA PRO A 341 -2.49 6.75 13.88
C PRO A 341 -2.67 7.99 12.99
N LYS A 342 -2.36 9.18 13.51
CA LYS A 342 -2.39 10.45 12.76
C LYS A 342 -1.34 10.55 11.63
N ASP A 343 -0.26 9.78 11.72
CA ASP A 343 0.85 9.75 10.77
C ASP A 343 0.80 8.50 9.84
N ALA A 344 -0.15 7.59 10.07
CA ALA A 344 -0.30 6.36 9.31
C ALA A 344 -0.52 6.60 7.80
N GLU A 345 -1.25 7.67 7.46
CA GLU A 345 -1.46 8.08 6.08
C GLU A 345 -0.11 8.42 5.40
N THR A 346 0.71 9.23 6.07
CA THR A 346 2.04 9.63 5.60
C THR A 346 2.98 8.42 5.48
N ALA A 347 2.93 7.49 6.44
CA ALA A 347 3.70 6.25 6.37
C ALA A 347 3.32 5.40 5.15
N GLY A 348 2.02 5.25 4.86
CA GLY A 348 1.54 4.52 3.68
C GLY A 348 1.98 5.18 2.36
N ALA A 349 1.93 6.52 2.28
CA ALA A 349 2.41 7.26 1.13
C ALA A 349 3.93 7.10 0.91
N LEU A 350 4.72 7.21 1.98
CA LEU A 350 6.18 6.98 1.91
C LEU A 350 6.50 5.55 1.49
N MET A 351 5.80 4.55 2.02
CA MET A 351 6.00 3.16 1.62
C MET A 351 5.72 2.94 0.13
N THR A 352 4.69 3.59 -0.42
CA THR A 352 4.39 3.55 -1.85
C THR A 352 5.52 4.16 -2.69
N PHE A 353 6.11 5.27 -2.22
CA PHE A 353 7.28 5.87 -2.87
C PHE A 353 8.49 4.91 -2.88
N PHE A 354 8.81 4.28 -1.74
CA PHE A 354 9.92 3.33 -1.65
C PHE A 354 9.67 2.05 -2.46
N LEU A 355 8.42 1.61 -2.57
CA LEU A 355 8.02 0.55 -3.48
C LEU A 355 8.35 0.95 -4.93
N ALA A 356 7.94 2.14 -5.38
CA ALA A 356 8.24 2.64 -6.72
C ALA A 356 9.74 2.81 -6.98
N LEU A 357 10.50 3.27 -5.98
CA LEU A 357 11.96 3.33 -6.04
C LEU A 357 12.57 1.94 -6.26
N GLY A 358 12.08 0.93 -5.54
CA GLY A 358 12.53 -0.45 -5.69
C GLY A 358 12.26 -1.01 -7.09
N LEU A 359 11.09 -0.69 -7.67
CA LEU A 359 10.75 -1.03 -9.05
C LEU A 359 11.75 -0.40 -10.05
N SER A 360 12.02 0.90 -9.90
CA SER A 360 12.94 1.64 -10.78
C SER A 360 14.37 1.11 -10.72
N ILE A 361 14.90 0.86 -9.51
CA ILE A 361 16.26 0.33 -9.33
C ILE A 361 16.34 -1.11 -9.89
N GLY A 362 15.34 -1.94 -9.61
CA GLY A 362 15.30 -3.31 -10.15
C GLY A 362 15.27 -3.33 -11.67
N ALA A 363 14.41 -2.51 -12.28
CA ALA A 363 14.36 -2.36 -13.74
C ALA A 363 15.71 -1.90 -14.30
N ALA A 364 16.38 -0.92 -13.68
CA ALA A 364 17.71 -0.46 -14.11
C ALA A 364 18.79 -1.55 -13.98
N LEU A 365 18.77 -2.35 -12.90
CA LEU A 365 19.70 -3.46 -12.71
C LEU A 365 19.45 -4.64 -13.66
N SER A 366 18.25 -4.75 -14.21
CA SER A 366 17.93 -5.84 -15.15
C SER A 366 18.73 -5.78 -16.45
N PHE A 367 19.09 -4.58 -16.92
CA PHE A 367 19.89 -4.39 -18.14
C PHE A 367 21.30 -5.00 -18.03
N PRO A 368 22.15 -4.63 -17.05
CA PRO A 368 23.47 -5.23 -16.93
C PRO A 368 23.41 -6.72 -16.58
N LEU A 369 22.42 -7.18 -15.79
CA LEU A 369 22.27 -8.60 -15.48
C LEU A 369 21.92 -9.42 -16.73
N ARG A 370 21.00 -8.92 -17.57
CA ARG A 370 20.66 -9.54 -18.85
C ARG A 370 21.85 -9.57 -19.80
N ALA A 371 22.70 -8.54 -19.78
CA ALA A 371 23.93 -8.51 -20.60
C ALA A 371 25.03 -9.47 -20.09
N LEU A 372 24.99 -9.84 -18.80
CA LEU A 372 25.97 -10.73 -18.17
C LEU A 372 25.65 -12.21 -18.37
N VAL A 373 24.37 -12.56 -18.52
CA VAL A 373 23.96 -13.93 -18.89
C VAL A 373 24.43 -14.21 -20.30
#